data_AF-A0A5M8Q258-F1
#
_entry.id   AF-A0A5M8Q258-F1
#
_cell.length_a   1.000
_cell.length_b   1.000
_cell.length_c   1.000
_cell.angle_alpha   90.00
_cell.angle_beta   90.00
_cell.angle_gamma   90.00
#
_symmetry.space_group_name_H-M   'P 1'
#
loop_
_entity.id
_entity.type
_entity.pdbx_description
1 polymer ?
#
loop_
_entity_poly.entity_id
_entity_poly.type
_entity_poly.pdbx_seq_one_letter_code
_entity_poly.pdbx_strand_id
1 'polypeptide(L)'
;MDLVLSVDSTLLGLAKRPSCFDRKYYFLLPVMAERVQYCESWRHKLQLNPKVGFPERLSSAIVDITDVFSFAYMKEAFVSALLLIVVDRKDSKRNDRIQDGGQDGLDKLHLFHKSKYGIAGGGDENLEQLILWQTIKRQIRILREELDEAEGLPSRILVTSKSCFPL
;
A
#
# COMPACT_ATOMS: atom_id res chain seq x y z
N MET A 1 -17.90 -10.92 -38.13
CA MET A 1 -17.25 -11.11 -36.83
C MET A 1 -16.71 -9.76 -36.44
N ASP A 2 -17.50 -8.93 -35.76
CA ASP A 2 -17.03 -7.66 -35.19
C ASP A 2 -17.76 -7.47 -33.86
N LEU A 3 -17.10 -7.95 -32.79
CA LEU A 3 -17.54 -7.80 -31.41
C LEU A 3 -17.08 -6.43 -30.91
N VAL A 4 -17.81 -5.38 -31.28
CA VAL A 4 -17.70 -4.07 -30.62
C VAL A 4 -18.52 -4.14 -29.35
N LEU A 5 -17.85 -4.26 -28.20
CA LEU A 5 -18.49 -4.15 -26.90
C LEU A 5 -19.08 -2.74 -26.75
N SER A 6 -20.40 -2.68 -26.93
CA SER A 6 -21.23 -1.50 -26.76
C SER A 6 -21.24 -1.06 -25.30
N VAL A 7 -20.45 -0.04 -24.98
CA VAL A 7 -20.50 0.69 -23.70
C VAL A 7 -20.92 2.13 -23.98
N ASP A 8 -22.01 2.38 -24.74
CA ASP A 8 -22.26 3.75 -25.24
C ASP A 8 -23.70 4.27 -25.28
N SER A 9 -24.71 3.62 -24.67
CA SER A 9 -26.09 4.12 -24.79
C SER A 9 -26.70 4.76 -23.53
N THR A 10 -26.28 4.38 -22.31
CA THR A 10 -26.98 4.79 -21.08
C THR A 10 -26.43 6.06 -20.42
N LEU A 11 -25.17 6.44 -20.64
CA LEU A 11 -24.53 7.59 -19.98
C LEU A 11 -24.68 8.92 -20.76
N LEU A 12 -24.84 8.88 -22.08
CA LEU A 12 -24.90 10.09 -22.92
C LEU A 12 -26.13 10.97 -22.62
N GLY A 13 -27.23 10.37 -22.13
CA GLY A 13 -28.46 11.08 -21.74
C GLY A 13 -28.41 11.73 -20.35
N LEU A 14 -27.63 11.17 -19.42
CA LEU A 14 -27.50 11.68 -18.04
C LEU A 14 -26.51 12.86 -17.96
N ALA A 15 -25.40 12.78 -18.68
CA ALA A 15 -24.37 13.84 -18.68
C ALA A 15 -24.82 15.14 -19.39
N LYS A 16 -25.76 15.05 -20.34
CA LYS A 16 -26.29 16.19 -21.11
C LYS A 16 -27.44 16.92 -20.42
N ARG A 17 -27.99 16.39 -19.31
CA ARG A 17 -29.00 17.09 -18.50
C ARG A 17 -28.28 17.94 -17.45
N PRO A 18 -28.25 19.28 -17.59
CA PRO A 18 -27.57 20.17 -16.64
C PRO A 18 -28.13 20.03 -15.22
N SER A 19 -29.37 19.56 -15.07
CA SER A 19 -30.03 19.34 -13.79
C SER A 19 -29.52 18.11 -13.00
N CYS A 20 -28.94 17.08 -13.62
CA CYS A 20 -28.63 15.82 -12.93
C CYS A 20 -27.16 15.70 -12.49
N PHE A 21 -26.26 16.44 -13.15
CA PHE A 21 -24.84 16.56 -12.79
C PHE A 21 -24.39 18.03 -12.98
N ASP A 22 -24.91 18.92 -12.14
CA ASP A 22 -24.64 20.37 -12.20
C ASP A 22 -23.17 20.72 -11.86
N ARG A 23 -22.51 19.90 -11.03
CA ARG A 23 -21.12 20.14 -10.59
C ARG A 23 -20.19 19.05 -11.09
N LYS A 24 -19.08 19.47 -11.70
CA LYS A 24 -17.98 18.59 -12.09
C LYS A 24 -16.91 18.63 -11.01
N TYR A 25 -16.63 17.48 -10.42
CA TYR A 25 -15.53 17.32 -9.47
C TYR A 25 -14.44 16.49 -10.13
N TYR A 26 -13.19 16.97 -10.03
CA TYR A 26 -12.01 16.26 -10.52
C TYR A 26 -11.35 15.56 -9.34
N PHE A 27 -11.09 14.26 -9.49
CA PHE A 27 -10.34 13.47 -8.51
C PHE A 27 -8.89 13.41 -8.97
N LEU A 28 -8.10 14.37 -8.50
CA LEU A 28 -6.67 14.43 -8.78
C LEU A 28 -5.90 13.44 -7.89
N LEU A 29 -4.66 13.15 -8.27
CA LEU A 29 -3.73 12.41 -7.43
C LEU A 29 -3.41 13.22 -6.16
N PRO A 30 -3.22 12.55 -5.02
CA PRO A 30 -3.00 13.22 -3.76
C PRO A 30 -1.66 13.95 -3.73
N VAL A 31 -1.70 15.21 -3.34
CA VAL A 31 -0.50 16.03 -3.11
C VAL A 31 0.23 15.52 -1.88
N MET A 32 1.53 15.77 -1.78
CA MET A 32 2.37 15.32 -0.66
C MET A 32 1.76 15.63 0.73
N ALA A 33 1.19 16.83 0.92
CA ALA A 33 0.53 17.20 2.18
C ALA A 33 -0.69 16.32 2.50
N GLU A 34 -1.48 15.95 1.50
CA GLU A 34 -2.63 15.06 1.67
C GLU A 34 -2.19 13.63 1.97
N ARG A 35 -1.08 13.18 1.36
CA ARG A 35 -0.46 11.89 1.68
C ARG A 35 0.04 11.83 3.12
N VAL A 36 0.66 12.92 3.62
CA VAL A 36 1.06 13.03 5.03
C VAL A 36 -0.15 12.91 5.94
N GLN A 37 -1.21 13.68 5.69
CA GLN A 37 -2.44 13.61 6.47
C GLN A 37 -3.08 12.22 6.44
N TYR A 38 -3.02 11.55 5.28
CA TYR A 38 -3.51 10.19 5.14
C TYR A 38 -2.70 9.20 6.01
N CYS A 39 -1.37 9.26 5.99
CA CYS A 39 -0.50 8.45 6.84
C CYS A 39 -0.73 8.75 8.34
N GLU A 40 -0.91 10.02 8.70
CA GLU A 40 -1.25 10.44 10.06
C GLU A 40 -2.60 9.89 10.52
N SER A 41 -3.59 9.81 9.63
CA SER A 41 -4.87 9.16 9.94
C SER A 41 -4.71 7.67 10.25
N TRP A 42 -3.77 6.98 9.60
CA TRP A 42 -3.43 5.59 9.90
C TRP A 42 -2.67 5.44 11.21
N ARG A 43 -1.75 6.37 11.51
CA ARG A 43 -1.09 6.47 12.82
C ARG A 43 -2.13 6.52 13.93
N HIS A 44 -3.09 7.43 13.85
CA HIS A 44 -4.16 7.57 14.84
C HIS A 44 -5.01 6.30 15.00
N LYS A 45 -5.33 5.60 13.90
CA LYS A 45 -6.08 4.33 13.97
C LYS A 45 -5.29 3.22 14.66
N LEU A 46 -3.96 3.23 14.55
CA LEU A 46 -3.09 2.18 15.07
C LEU A 46 -2.51 2.50 16.45
N GLN A 47 -2.63 3.74 16.94
CA GLN A 47 -2.12 4.18 18.26
C GLN A 47 -2.57 3.28 19.42
N LEU A 48 -3.79 2.74 19.38
CA LEU A 48 -4.32 1.88 20.44
C LEU A 48 -3.75 0.45 20.43
N ASN A 49 -3.02 0.06 19.38
CA ASN A 49 -2.53 -1.30 19.21
C ASN A 49 -1.06 -1.42 19.65
N PRO A 50 -0.76 -2.01 20.82
CA PRO A 50 0.62 -2.12 21.31
C PRO A 50 1.50 -3.06 20.46
N LYS A 51 0.88 -3.83 19.56
CA LYS A 51 1.57 -4.82 18.74
C LYS A 51 2.08 -4.26 17.41
N VAL A 52 1.75 -3.01 17.08
CA VAL A 52 2.17 -2.36 15.84
C VAL A 52 2.67 -0.96 16.21
N GLY A 53 3.99 -0.79 16.24
CA GLY A 53 4.61 0.51 16.47
C GLY A 53 4.47 1.38 15.22
N PHE A 54 4.02 2.63 15.42
CA PHE A 54 3.90 3.63 14.35
C PHE A 54 4.45 4.97 14.85
N PRO A 55 5.78 5.20 14.75
CA PRO A 55 6.36 6.48 15.10
C PRO A 55 6.03 7.55 14.07
N GLU A 56 6.10 8.81 14.48
CA GLU A 56 5.84 9.97 13.61
C GLU A 56 6.74 10.01 12.35
N ARG A 57 8.02 9.63 12.51
CA ARG A 57 8.98 9.60 11.39
C ARG A 57 8.58 8.60 10.30
N LEU A 58 7.82 7.56 10.63
CA LEU A 58 7.34 6.57 9.66
C LEU A 58 6.34 7.18 8.69
N SER A 59 5.51 8.14 9.12
CA SER A 59 4.58 8.85 8.23
C SER A 59 5.33 9.52 7.08
N SER A 60 6.39 10.29 7.39
CA SER A 60 7.20 10.97 6.37
C SER A 60 7.86 9.95 5.43
N ALA A 61 8.46 8.90 5.99
CA ALA A 61 9.15 7.87 5.20
C ALA A 61 8.22 7.13 4.23
N ILE A 62 6.96 6.87 4.62
CA ILE A 62 5.96 6.26 3.73
C ILE A 62 5.56 7.22 2.61
N VAL A 63 5.35 8.51 2.92
CA VAL A 63 4.95 9.51 1.92
C VAL A 63 5.99 9.69 0.82
N ASP A 64 7.28 9.61 1.18
CA ASP A 64 8.38 9.73 0.24
C ASP A 64 8.41 8.57 -0.77
N ILE A 65 7.99 7.36 -0.36
CA ILE A 65 7.98 6.17 -1.21
C ILE A 65 6.65 5.90 -1.89
N THR A 66 5.58 6.65 -1.59
CA THR A 66 4.25 6.53 -2.22
C THR A 66 3.98 7.62 -3.25
N ASP A 67 5.02 8.21 -3.85
CA ASP A 67 4.80 9.17 -4.92
C ASP A 67 4.05 8.56 -6.12
N VAL A 68 3.19 9.35 -6.75
CA VAL A 68 2.27 8.96 -7.84
C VAL A 68 1.12 8.02 -7.43
N PHE A 69 1.06 7.57 -6.17
CA PHE A 69 -0.02 6.69 -5.74
C PHE A 69 -1.34 7.44 -5.56
N SER A 70 -2.43 6.84 -6.04
CA SER A 70 -3.79 7.24 -5.64
C SER A 70 -4.08 6.82 -4.19
N PHE A 71 -5.11 7.41 -3.57
CA PHE A 71 -5.55 6.99 -2.23
C PHE A 71 -5.93 5.50 -2.15
N ALA A 72 -6.36 4.90 -3.26
CA ALA A 72 -6.67 3.47 -3.30
C ALA A 72 -5.41 2.61 -3.13
N TYR A 73 -4.34 2.90 -3.87
CA TYR A 73 -3.07 2.18 -3.75
C TYR A 73 -2.41 2.38 -2.38
N MET A 74 -2.48 3.60 -1.82
CA MET A 74 -2.03 3.82 -0.44
C MET A 74 -2.82 2.97 0.57
N LYS A 75 -4.15 2.89 0.41
CA LYS A 75 -5.00 2.07 1.29
C LYS A 75 -4.66 0.59 1.18
N GLU A 76 -4.48 0.11 -0.04
CA GLU A 76 -4.10 -1.28 -0.31
C GLU A 76 -2.76 -1.63 0.34
N ALA A 77 -1.76 -0.76 0.20
CA ALA A 77 -0.47 -0.96 0.84
C ALA A 77 -0.57 -1.18 2.36
N PHE A 78 -1.39 -0.35 3.03
CA PHE A 78 -1.62 -0.48 4.48
C PHE A 78 -2.39 -1.75 4.84
N VAL A 79 -3.50 -2.03 4.14
CA VAL A 79 -4.36 -3.18 4.45
C VAL A 79 -3.61 -4.49 4.23
N SER A 80 -2.90 -4.62 3.10
CA SER A 80 -2.11 -5.81 2.77
C SER A 80 -0.95 -6.02 3.75
N ALA A 81 -0.24 -4.95 4.14
CA ALA A 81 0.82 -5.04 5.14
C ALA A 81 0.30 -5.49 6.52
N LEU A 82 -0.85 -4.96 6.95
CA LEU A 82 -1.49 -5.35 8.22
C LEU A 82 -1.99 -6.80 8.18
N LEU A 83 -2.59 -7.24 7.07
CA LEU A 83 -3.03 -8.62 6.88
C LEU A 83 -1.84 -9.58 6.97
N LEU A 84 -0.72 -9.25 6.33
CA LEU A 84 0.50 -10.05 6.40
C LEU A 84 1.02 -10.20 7.84
N ILE A 85 1.03 -9.11 8.61
CA ILE A 85 1.41 -9.14 10.04
C ILE A 85 0.47 -10.03 10.85
N VAL A 86 -0.83 -10.04 10.53
CA VAL A 86 -1.81 -10.89 11.22
C VAL A 86 -1.64 -12.36 10.86
N VAL A 87 -1.38 -12.67 9.59
CA VAL A 87 -1.17 -14.04 9.10
C VAL A 87 0.05 -14.68 9.75
N ASP A 88 1.19 -13.97 9.75
CA ASP A 88 2.46 -14.48 10.32
C ASP A 88 2.35 -14.87 11.81
N ARG A 89 1.49 -14.17 12.55
CA ARG A 89 1.18 -14.49 13.97
C ARG A 89 0.37 -15.77 14.13
N LYS A 90 -0.51 -16.07 13.19
CA LYS A 90 -1.39 -17.26 13.25
C LYS A 90 -0.56 -18.53 13.06
N ASP A 91 0.42 -18.49 12.16
CA ASP A 91 1.27 -19.65 11.87
C ASP A 91 2.26 -19.96 12.99
N SER A 92 2.76 -18.92 13.67
CA SER A 92 3.56 -19.08 14.89
C SER A 92 2.82 -19.81 16.02
N LYS A 93 1.50 -19.62 16.15
CA LYS A 93 0.67 -20.32 17.16
C LYS A 93 0.23 -21.71 16.74
N ARG A 94 0.11 -21.96 15.44
CA ARG A 94 -0.24 -23.29 14.89
C ARG A 94 0.93 -24.27 14.96
N ASN A 95 2.16 -23.78 14.89
CA ASN A 95 3.35 -24.63 14.95
C ASN A 95 3.57 -25.30 16.33
N ASP A 96 2.81 -24.90 17.36
CA ASP A 96 2.78 -25.51 18.70
C ASP A 96 1.68 -26.58 18.85
N ARG A 97 0.92 -26.86 17.76
CA ARG A 97 -0.14 -27.89 17.69
C ARG A 97 0.01 -28.68 16.37
N ILE A 98 0.63 -29.85 16.45
CA ILE A 98 1.02 -30.77 15.35
C ILE A 98 -0.07 -31.03 14.28
N GLN A 99 0.38 -31.19 13.01
CA GLN A 99 -0.19 -31.87 11.81
C GLN A 99 -1.72 -32.02 11.71
N ASP A 100 -2.38 -31.34 10.75
CA ASP A 100 -3.40 -31.92 9.87
C ASP A 100 -3.74 -30.95 8.71
N GLY A 101 -4.10 -31.51 7.56
CA GLY A 101 -4.11 -30.89 6.24
C GLY A 101 -5.24 -29.89 5.92
N GLY A 102 -5.02 -29.16 4.83
CA GLY A 102 -5.94 -28.19 4.25
C GLY A 102 -5.16 -27.20 3.39
N GLN A 103 -4.94 -27.54 2.12
CA GLN A 103 -4.29 -26.67 1.14
C GLN A 103 -5.35 -25.77 0.50
N ASP A 104 -5.41 -24.51 0.92
CA ASP A 104 -6.22 -23.48 0.30
C ASP A 104 -5.44 -22.15 0.13
N GLY A 105 -4.81 -22.02 -1.04
CA GLY A 105 -4.77 -20.78 -1.81
C GLY A 105 -3.93 -19.58 -1.33
N LEU A 106 -3.24 -19.67 -0.19
CA LEU A 106 -2.44 -18.56 0.38
C LEU A 106 -0.94 -18.86 0.53
N ASP A 107 -0.49 -20.00 0.02
CA ASP A 107 0.89 -20.51 0.20
C ASP A 107 1.97 -19.70 -0.53
N LYS A 108 1.63 -18.90 -1.55
CA LYS A 108 2.62 -18.10 -2.30
C LYS A 108 3.12 -16.87 -1.54
N LEU A 109 2.37 -16.37 -0.55
CA LEU A 109 2.78 -15.23 0.28
C LEU A 109 3.80 -15.65 1.37
N HIS A 110 3.79 -16.94 1.75
CA HIS A 110 4.51 -17.45 2.93
C HIS A 110 6.01 -17.75 2.66
N LEU A 111 6.39 -18.03 1.40
CA LEU A 111 7.74 -18.49 1.07
C LEU A 111 8.83 -17.39 1.18
N PHE A 112 8.45 -16.12 1.20
CA PHE A 112 9.38 -14.97 1.32
C PHE A 112 9.60 -14.49 2.77
N HIS A 113 8.94 -15.08 3.78
CA HIS A 113 8.84 -14.49 5.12
C HIS A 113 9.77 -15.10 6.19
N LYS A 114 10.52 -16.18 5.90
CA LYS A 114 11.23 -16.95 6.94
C LYS A 114 12.62 -16.41 7.37
N SER A 115 12.98 -15.15 7.12
CA SER A 115 14.29 -14.66 7.55
C SER A 115 14.20 -13.42 8.43
N LYS A 116 14.33 -13.65 9.75
CA LYS A 116 14.39 -12.67 10.86
C LYS A 116 13.06 -11.91 11.00
N TYR A 117 12.48 -11.59 12.15
CA TYR A 117 13.02 -10.77 13.24
C TYR A 117 12.19 -11.02 14.52
N GLY A 118 12.88 -11.09 15.65
CA GLY A 118 12.29 -11.07 16.97
C GLY A 118 11.77 -9.69 17.36
N ILE A 119 10.77 -9.69 18.24
CA ILE A 119 10.21 -8.52 18.92
C ILE A 119 11.31 -7.89 19.79
N ALA A 120 11.71 -6.65 19.49
CA ALA A 120 12.44 -5.80 20.42
C ALA A 120 11.97 -4.36 20.25
N GLY A 121 11.44 -3.79 21.32
CA GLY A 121 11.14 -2.37 21.44
C GLY A 121 12.25 -1.62 22.16
N GLY A 122 12.20 -0.29 22.03
CA GLY A 122 12.89 0.66 22.90
C GLY A 122 14.12 1.32 22.27
N GLY A 123 14.03 2.64 22.09
CA GLY A 123 15.16 3.53 21.83
C GLY A 123 15.37 3.87 20.36
N ASP A 124 15.56 5.16 20.07
CA ASP A 124 16.20 5.73 18.87
C ASP A 124 15.95 5.01 17.52
N GLU A 125 14.68 5.05 17.10
CA GLU A 125 14.07 4.12 16.16
C GLU A 125 14.72 4.09 14.77
N ASN A 126 15.58 3.08 14.57
CA ASN A 126 15.98 2.64 13.25
C ASN A 126 14.72 2.12 12.52
N LEU A 127 14.16 2.93 11.62
CA LEU A 127 12.92 2.63 10.88
C LEU A 127 12.95 1.23 10.27
N GLU A 128 14.13 0.76 9.86
CA GLU A 128 14.34 -0.56 9.26
C GLU A 128 14.00 -1.73 10.19
N GLN A 129 13.99 -1.54 11.51
CA GLN A 129 13.63 -2.59 12.47
C GLN A 129 12.12 -2.77 12.62
N LEU A 130 11.31 -1.79 12.22
CA LEU A 130 9.87 -1.86 12.36
C LEU A 130 9.28 -2.85 11.37
N ILE A 131 8.61 -3.88 11.89
CA ILE A 131 7.92 -4.90 11.08
C ILE A 131 6.96 -4.25 10.08
N LEU A 132 6.22 -3.21 10.50
CA LEU A 132 5.29 -2.49 9.66
C LEU A 132 5.98 -1.78 8.48
N TRP A 133 7.14 -1.16 8.71
CA TRP A 133 7.89 -0.48 7.66
C TRP A 133 8.40 -1.45 6.61
N GLN A 134 8.95 -2.58 7.04
CA GLN A 134 9.47 -3.61 6.14
C GLN A 134 8.36 -4.20 5.24
N THR A 135 7.20 -4.52 5.84
CA THR A 135 6.08 -5.10 5.09
C THR A 135 5.45 -4.09 4.13
N ILE A 136 5.27 -2.83 4.57
CA ILE A 136 4.76 -1.75 3.70
C ILE A 136 5.71 -1.49 2.53
N LYS A 137 7.03 -1.38 2.77
CA LYS A 137 8.02 -1.20 1.69
C LYS A 137 7.92 -2.29 0.63
N ARG A 138 7.77 -3.54 1.06
CA ARG A 138 7.60 -4.68 0.15
C ARG A 138 6.31 -4.55 -0.65
N GLN A 139 5.20 -4.23 0.00
CA GLN A 139 3.92 -4.09 -0.69
C GLN A 139 3.93 -2.93 -1.69
N ILE A 140 4.51 -1.78 -1.32
CA ILE A 140 4.64 -0.63 -2.22
C ILE A 140 5.47 -0.99 -3.44
N ARG A 141 6.52 -1.80 -3.29
CA ARG A 141 7.31 -2.27 -4.43
C ARG A 141 6.45 -3.08 -5.42
N ILE A 142 5.65 -4.02 -4.92
CA ILE A 142 4.76 -4.83 -5.76
C ILE A 142 3.74 -3.93 -6.47
N LEU A 143 3.10 -3.03 -5.73
CA LEU A 143 2.11 -2.10 -6.30
C LEU A 143 2.72 -1.12 -7.32
N ARG A 144 4.02 -0.77 -7.18
CA ARG A 144 4.73 0.03 -8.18
C ARG A 144 4.94 -0.75 -9.47
N GLU A 145 5.37 -2.01 -9.36
CA GLU A 145 5.54 -2.90 -10.52
C GLU A 145 4.19 -3.06 -11.26
N GLU A 146 3.09 -3.27 -10.52
CA GLU A 146 1.73 -3.36 -11.09
C GLU A 146 1.24 -2.04 -11.71
N LEU A 147 1.55 -0.90 -11.09
CA LEU A 147 1.17 0.42 -11.61
C LEU A 147 1.92 0.74 -12.92
N ASP A 148 3.21 0.44 -12.97
CA ASP A 148 4.04 0.65 -14.16
C ASP A 148 3.59 -0.24 -15.33
N GLU A 149 3.18 -1.49 -15.04
CA GLU A 149 2.58 -2.40 -16.03
C GLU A 149 1.23 -1.89 -16.54
N ALA A 150 0.37 -1.37 -15.66
CA ALA A 150 -0.96 -0.86 -16.00
C ALA A 150 -0.91 0.41 -16.87
N GLU A 151 0.04 1.30 -16.60
CA GLU A 151 0.23 2.55 -17.35
C GLU A 151 0.98 2.34 -18.69
N GLY A 152 1.47 1.13 -18.98
CA GLY A 152 2.10 0.81 -20.26
C GLY A 152 3.34 1.65 -20.57
N LEU A 153 4.05 2.13 -19.55
CA LEU A 153 5.31 2.85 -19.73
C LEU A 153 6.45 1.83 -19.89
N PRO A 154 7.25 1.91 -20.97
CA PRO A 154 8.37 0.99 -21.14
C PRO A 154 9.34 1.14 -19.97
N SER A 155 9.61 0.01 -19.32
CA SER A 155 10.48 -0.16 -18.16
C SER A 155 11.93 0.20 -18.46
N ARG A 156 12.22 1.50 -18.62
CA ARG A 156 13.59 2.00 -18.76
C ARG A 156 13.77 3.52 -18.62
N ILE A 157 13.27 4.16 -17.56
CA ILE A 157 13.94 5.38 -17.06
C ILE A 157 14.03 5.30 -15.54
N LEU A 158 15.19 4.82 -15.08
CA LEU A 158 15.71 5.15 -13.77
C LEU A 158 15.84 6.67 -13.69
N VAL A 159 14.88 7.36 -13.10
CA VAL A 159 15.14 8.71 -12.58
C VAL A 159 15.75 8.51 -11.20
N THR A 160 17.07 8.38 -11.21
CA THR A 160 17.88 8.64 -10.02
C THR A 160 17.78 10.13 -9.71
N SER A 161 16.84 10.56 -8.86
CA SER A 161 16.97 11.85 -8.17
C SER A 161 17.90 11.69 -6.97
N LYS A 162 19.16 11.36 -7.26
CA LYS A 162 20.27 11.71 -6.38
C LYS A 162 20.76 13.09 -6.78
N SER A 163 21.12 13.87 -5.76
CA SER A 163 21.73 15.21 -5.77
C SER A 163 20.81 16.42 -5.98
N CYS A 164 20.30 16.95 -4.87
CA CYS A 164 20.39 18.38 -4.61
C CYS A 164 20.75 18.56 -3.12
N PHE A 165 22.06 18.59 -2.83
CA PHE A 165 22.61 19.13 -1.59
C PHE A 165 23.32 20.46 -1.96
N PRO A 166 23.27 21.48 -1.10
CA PRO A 166 23.66 22.84 -1.44
C PRO A 166 25.18 23.06 -1.29
N LEU A 167 25.68 24.05 -2.04
CA LEU A 167 26.84 24.87 -1.68
C LEU A 167 26.37 26.32 -1.55
#